data_AF-A0A944JBY4-F1
#
_entry.id   AF-A0A944JBY4-F1
#
_cell.length_a   1.000
_cell.length_b   1.000
_cell.length_c   1.000
_cell.angle_alpha   90.00
_cell.angle_beta   90.00
_cell.angle_gamma   90.00
#
_symmetry.space_group_name_H-M   'P 1'
#
loop_
_entity.id
_entity.type
_entity.pdbx_description
1 polymer ?
#
loop_
_entity_poly.entity_id
_entity_poly.type
_entity_poly.pdbx_seq_one_letter_code
_entity_poly.pdbx_strand_id
1 'polypeptide(L)'
;MSTEAIPLADRVGGDVGRSIAASLHHVELLREKETKLEAARHEAETQVMHRVGTAFRLGEIDHYQLVAIYEHYKAMGLVGRMHRWDEHVDISWKVMTHLSRQLPNGPEGSWTGEYPFHEATSAPAKGIAVVYVLFDDLNAPCYVGSTDQFRTRMAYHRRHGKQFVRWQAHPCRDREHAYELEDRLLRRHKPRLNQKASR
;
A
#
# COMPACT_ATOMS: atom_id res chain seq x y z
N MET A 1 27.68 31.21 -40.78
CA MET A 1 26.61 32.20 -40.98
C MET A 1 25.74 32.16 -39.75
N SER A 2 25.97 33.10 -38.83
CA SER A 2 25.27 33.16 -37.54
C SER A 2 23.95 33.87 -37.74
N THR A 3 22.84 33.17 -37.51
CA THR A 3 21.50 33.76 -37.46
C THR A 3 21.39 34.49 -36.12
N GLU A 4 21.70 35.79 -36.10
CA GLU A 4 21.43 36.63 -34.94
C GLU A 4 19.92 36.64 -34.68
N ALA A 5 19.52 36.11 -33.52
CA ALA A 5 18.15 36.14 -33.07
C ALA A 5 17.78 37.58 -32.73
N ILE A 6 17.03 38.24 -33.63
CA ILE A 6 16.48 39.58 -33.40
C ILE A 6 15.67 39.57 -32.08
N PRO A 7 15.96 40.46 -31.12
CA PRO A 7 15.26 40.53 -29.84
C PRO A 7 13.75 40.68 -30.02
N LEU A 8 12.97 39.97 -29.21
CA LEU A 8 11.49 39.95 -29.31
C LEU A 8 10.87 41.35 -29.13
N ALA A 9 11.56 42.25 -28.44
CA ALA A 9 11.18 43.65 -28.24
C ALA A 9 11.13 44.47 -29.54
N ASP A 10 11.93 44.12 -30.55
CA ASP A 10 11.99 44.83 -31.84
C ASP A 10 10.92 44.34 -32.83
N ARG A 11 10.29 43.18 -32.56
CA ARG A 11 9.25 42.59 -33.43
C ARG A 11 7.84 43.04 -33.08
N VAL A 12 7.61 43.48 -31.85
CA VAL A 12 6.31 43.92 -31.32
C VAL A 12 6.54 45.29 -30.70
N GLY A 13 6.56 46.35 -31.51
CA GLY A 13 7.01 47.68 -31.09
C GLY A 13 6.31 48.22 -29.83
N GLY A 14 7.05 49.02 -29.04
CA GLY A 14 6.53 49.78 -27.89
C GLY A 14 6.52 49.03 -26.55
N ASP A 15 5.74 49.55 -25.59
CA ASP A 15 5.63 49.01 -24.22
C ASP A 15 5.08 47.58 -24.15
N VAL A 16 4.29 47.18 -25.16
CA VAL A 16 3.74 45.82 -25.26
C VAL A 16 4.85 44.79 -25.49
N GLY A 17 5.82 45.08 -26.37
CA GLY A 17 6.97 44.20 -26.59
C GLY A 17 7.85 44.05 -25.35
N ARG A 18 8.05 45.14 -24.59
CA ARG A 18 8.77 45.10 -23.30
C ARG A 18 8.02 44.29 -22.23
N SER A 19 6.70 44.43 -22.16
CA SER A 19 5.85 43.65 -21.24
C SER A 19 5.86 42.15 -21.56
N ILE A 20 5.77 41.79 -22.85
CA ILE A 20 5.86 40.40 -23.32
C ILE A 20 7.25 39.82 -23.01
N ALA A 21 8.32 40.56 -23.29
CA ALA A 21 9.68 40.11 -23.01
C ALA A 21 9.91 39.89 -21.50
N ALA A 22 9.42 40.79 -20.64
CA ALA A 22 9.50 40.62 -19.19
C ALA A 22 8.70 39.40 -18.70
N SER A 23 7.52 39.15 -19.28
CA SER A 23 6.69 37.98 -18.97
C SER A 23 7.37 36.68 -19.40
N LEU A 24 7.98 36.65 -20.59
CA LEU A 24 8.75 35.48 -21.07
C LEU A 24 9.97 35.21 -20.18
N HIS A 25 10.71 36.26 -19.80
CA HIS A 25 11.81 36.11 -18.86
C HIS A 25 11.35 35.59 -17.50
N HIS A 26 10.19 36.04 -17.01
CA HIS A 26 9.60 35.50 -15.79
C HIS A 26 9.25 34.01 -15.92
N VAL A 27 8.72 33.58 -17.07
CA VAL A 27 8.44 32.16 -17.37
C VAL A 27 9.74 31.34 -17.39
N GLU A 28 10.83 31.87 -17.95
CA GLU A 28 12.15 31.22 -17.92
C GLU A 28 12.66 31.04 -16.48
N LEU A 29 12.56 32.09 -15.66
CA LEU A 29 12.94 32.01 -14.24
C LEU A 29 12.10 31.00 -13.46
N LEU A 30 10.80 30.86 -13.78
CA LEU A 30 9.94 29.83 -13.18
C LEU A 30 10.40 28.43 -13.59
N ARG A 31 10.73 28.21 -14.86
CA ARG A 31 11.27 26.92 -15.35
C ARG A 31 12.59 26.55 -14.71
N GLU A 32 13.48 27.52 -14.49
CA GLU A 32 14.73 27.26 -13.76
C GLU A 32 14.47 26.85 -12.32
N LYS A 33 13.50 27.49 -11.65
CA LYS A 33 13.09 27.11 -10.29
C LYS A 33 12.49 25.72 -10.25
N GLU A 34 11.61 25.38 -11.18
CA GLU A 34 11.05 24.03 -11.31
C GLU A 34 12.16 22.99 -11.49
N THR A 35 13.15 23.28 -12.34
CA THR A 35 14.30 22.38 -12.56
C THR A 35 15.13 22.18 -11.30
N LYS A 36 15.43 23.26 -10.56
CA LYS A 36 16.18 23.18 -9.30
C LYS A 36 15.41 22.41 -8.22
N LEU A 37 14.10 22.64 -8.12
CA LEU A 37 13.24 21.91 -7.17
C LEU A 37 13.17 20.42 -7.50
N GLU A 38 13.07 20.07 -8.78
CA GLU A 38 13.06 18.69 -9.24
C GLU A 38 14.38 17.97 -8.90
N ALA A 39 15.52 18.64 -9.13
CA ALA A 39 16.83 18.11 -8.75
C ALA A 39 16.96 17.90 -7.24
N ALA A 40 16.55 18.90 -6.44
CA ALA A 40 16.58 18.80 -4.97
C ALA A 40 15.66 17.68 -4.45
N ARG A 41 14.48 17.52 -5.06
CA ARG A 41 13.57 16.40 -4.76
C ARG A 41 14.24 15.07 -5.05
N HIS A 42 14.86 14.93 -6.22
CA HIS A 42 15.53 13.70 -6.63
C HIS A 42 16.66 13.32 -5.66
N GLU A 43 17.49 14.28 -5.28
CA GLU A 43 18.55 14.07 -4.29
C GLU A 43 17.99 13.64 -2.93
N ALA A 44 16.94 14.29 -2.45
CA ALA A 44 16.28 13.93 -1.20
C ALA A 44 15.70 12.51 -1.23
N GLU A 45 15.06 12.12 -2.34
CA GLU A 45 14.56 10.76 -2.55
C GLU A 45 15.70 9.73 -2.47
N THR A 46 16.80 9.96 -3.17
CA THR A 46 17.98 9.09 -3.17
C THR A 46 18.55 8.91 -1.77
N GLN A 47 18.69 10.01 -1.00
CA GLN A 47 19.16 9.95 0.38
C GLN A 47 18.22 9.12 1.28
N VAL A 48 16.90 9.28 1.13
CA VAL A 48 15.93 8.50 1.89
C VAL A 48 16.02 7.01 1.51
N MET A 49 16.05 6.67 0.23
CA MET A 49 16.12 5.28 -0.20
C MET A 49 17.41 4.60 0.26
N HIS A 50 18.55 5.30 0.21
CA HIS A 50 19.82 4.79 0.72
C HIS A 50 19.75 4.50 2.24
N ARG A 51 19.11 5.39 3.02
CA ARG A 51 18.91 5.18 4.46
C ARG A 51 18.01 3.97 4.72
N VAL A 52 16.91 3.83 3.97
CA VAL A 52 15.99 2.70 4.08
C VAL A 52 16.71 1.38 3.77
N GLY A 53 17.43 1.31 2.65
CA GLY A 53 18.20 0.13 2.28
C GLY A 53 19.26 -0.23 3.32
N THR A 54 19.95 0.77 3.87
CA THR A 54 20.96 0.55 4.93
C THR A 54 20.33 0.06 6.22
N ALA A 55 19.28 0.70 6.71
CA ALA A 55 18.57 0.29 7.93
C ALA A 55 18.05 -1.15 7.82
N PHE A 56 17.53 -1.54 6.65
CA PHE A 56 17.06 -2.90 6.43
C PHE A 56 18.21 -3.91 6.44
N ARG A 57 19.33 -3.63 5.74
CA ARG A 57 20.53 -4.49 5.77
C ARG A 57 21.09 -4.69 7.17
N LEU A 58 21.06 -3.64 8.00
CA LEU A 58 21.53 -3.68 9.38
C LEU A 58 20.51 -4.35 10.33
N GLY A 59 19.31 -4.68 9.86
CA GLY A 59 18.23 -5.25 10.68
C GLY A 59 17.58 -4.25 11.64
N GLU A 60 17.80 -2.95 11.44
CA GLU A 60 17.16 -1.88 12.22
C GLU A 60 15.67 -1.74 11.88
N ILE A 61 15.30 -2.13 10.66
CA ILE A 61 13.91 -2.28 10.26
C ILE A 61 13.66 -3.70 9.74
N ASP A 62 12.50 -4.24 10.08
CA ASP A 62 12.06 -5.55 9.59
C ASP A 62 11.30 -5.45 8.26
N HIS A 63 10.85 -6.60 7.75
CA HIS A 63 10.09 -6.67 6.50
C HIS A 63 8.74 -5.95 6.58
N TYR A 64 8.09 -5.88 7.74
CA TYR A 64 6.81 -5.19 7.93
C TYR A 64 7.01 -3.68 7.82
N GLN A 65 8.02 -3.15 8.50
CA GLN A 65 8.40 -1.75 8.46
C GLN A 65 8.86 -1.35 7.05
N LEU A 66 9.65 -2.20 6.38
CA LEU A 66 10.09 -1.95 5.00
C LEU A 66 8.89 -1.85 4.03
N VAL A 67 7.90 -2.73 4.17
CA VAL A 67 6.69 -2.68 3.35
C VAL A 67 5.85 -1.43 3.64
N ALA A 68 5.74 -1.02 4.91
CA ALA A 68 5.04 0.22 5.26
C ALA A 68 5.69 1.44 4.60
N ILE A 69 7.03 1.51 4.61
CA ILE A 69 7.81 2.55 3.91
C ILE A 69 7.55 2.48 2.40
N TYR A 70 7.58 1.28 1.82
CA TYR A 70 7.32 1.08 0.39
C TYR A 70 5.93 1.58 -0.03
N GLU A 71 4.86 1.20 0.70
CA GLU A 71 3.50 1.63 0.37
C GLU A 71 3.33 3.15 0.54
N HIS A 72 3.97 3.75 1.55
CA HIS A 72 3.99 5.21 1.69
C HIS A 72 4.68 5.89 0.50
N TYR A 73 5.86 5.41 0.11
CA TYR A 73 6.60 5.93 -1.04
C TYR A 73 5.84 5.75 -2.36
N LYS A 74 5.18 4.60 -2.54
CA LYS A 74 4.33 4.29 -3.69
C LYS A 74 3.12 5.23 -3.78
N ALA A 75 2.51 5.58 -2.65
CA ALA A 75 1.36 6.49 -2.59
C ALA A 75 1.70 7.93 -3.02
N MET A 76 2.97 8.33 -2.97
CA MET A 76 3.42 9.66 -3.44
C MET A 76 3.33 9.83 -4.96
N GLY A 77 3.14 8.75 -5.73
CA GLY A 77 2.90 8.85 -7.19
C GLY A 77 4.10 9.32 -8.00
N LEU A 78 5.31 9.24 -7.46
CA LEU A 78 6.52 9.77 -8.09
C LEU A 78 6.91 8.98 -9.35
N VAL A 79 7.33 9.70 -10.39
CA VAL A 79 7.77 9.13 -11.68
C VAL A 79 9.13 8.47 -11.53
N GLY A 80 9.30 7.25 -12.04
CA GLY A 80 10.56 6.49 -11.94
C GLY A 80 10.85 5.88 -10.57
N ARG A 81 9.90 5.96 -9.62
CA ARG A 81 10.05 5.45 -8.24
C ARG A 81 10.48 3.98 -8.16
N MET A 82 10.01 3.14 -9.09
CA MET A 82 10.33 1.71 -9.11
C MET A 82 11.82 1.47 -9.37
N HIS A 83 12.40 2.24 -10.29
CA HIS A 83 13.81 2.13 -10.63
C HIS A 83 14.70 2.59 -9.46
N ARG A 84 14.36 3.73 -8.86
CA ARG A 84 15.08 4.26 -7.69
C ARG A 84 15.02 3.36 -6.47
N TRP A 85 13.86 2.71 -6.27
CA TRP A 85 13.74 1.70 -5.22
C TRP A 85 14.73 0.55 -5.45
N ASP A 86 14.69 -0.06 -6.65
CA ASP A 86 15.56 -1.21 -6.97
C ASP A 86 17.06 -0.86 -6.95
N GLU A 87 17.42 0.41 -7.20
CA GLU A 87 18.81 0.87 -7.18
C GLU A 87 19.40 0.96 -5.76
N HIS A 88 18.58 1.30 -4.77
CA HIS A 88 19.05 1.65 -3.43
C HIS A 88 18.61 0.67 -2.34
N VAL A 89 17.58 -0.13 -2.61
CA VAL A 89 17.02 -1.12 -1.68
C VAL A 89 17.21 -2.52 -2.24
N ASP A 90 17.90 -3.38 -1.49
CA ASP A 90 18.28 -4.74 -1.93
C ASP A 90 17.09 -5.64 -2.28
N ILE A 91 15.89 -5.33 -1.76
CA ILE A 91 14.66 -6.04 -2.08
C ILE A 91 13.93 -5.33 -3.21
N SER A 92 13.76 -6.01 -4.34
CA SER A 92 13.06 -5.45 -5.50
C SER A 92 11.62 -5.00 -5.20
N TRP A 93 11.15 -3.96 -5.89
CA TRP A 93 9.78 -3.43 -5.73
C TRP A 93 8.69 -4.49 -6.03
N LYS A 94 9.00 -5.48 -6.87
CA LYS A 94 8.09 -6.60 -7.18
C LYS A 94 7.87 -7.50 -5.96
N VAL A 95 8.95 -7.81 -5.25
CA VAL A 95 8.89 -8.55 -3.98
C VAL A 95 8.13 -7.73 -2.95
N MET A 96 8.39 -6.43 -2.86
CA MET A 96 7.65 -5.53 -1.96
C MET A 96 6.15 -5.50 -2.26
N THR A 97 5.77 -5.45 -3.54
CA THR A 97 4.36 -5.53 -3.97
C THR A 97 3.73 -6.86 -3.57
N HIS A 98 4.48 -7.95 -3.60
CA HIS A 98 4.00 -9.24 -3.15
C HIS A 98 3.83 -9.28 -1.63
N LEU A 99 4.82 -8.78 -0.88
CA LEU A 99 4.79 -8.72 0.59
C LEU A 99 3.70 -7.78 1.10
N SER A 100 3.42 -6.67 0.42
CA SER A 100 2.36 -5.74 0.81
C SER A 100 0.96 -6.35 0.69
N ARG A 101 0.76 -7.28 -0.25
CA ARG A 101 -0.46 -8.11 -0.34
C ARG A 101 -0.58 -9.15 0.79
N GLN A 102 0.42 -9.27 1.66
CA GLN A 102 0.37 -10.15 2.83
C GLN A 102 0.23 -9.35 4.13
N LEU A 103 0.33 -8.03 4.10
CA LEU A 103 0.23 -7.21 5.29
C LEU A 103 -1.22 -6.96 5.73
N PRO A 104 -1.47 -6.91 7.05
CA PRO A 104 -2.76 -6.47 7.57
C PRO A 104 -3.15 -5.10 7.02
N ASN A 105 -4.40 -4.98 6.58
CA ASN A 105 -4.99 -3.76 6.00
C ASN A 105 -6.24 -3.27 6.76
N GLY A 106 -6.56 -3.92 7.87
CA GLY A 106 -7.71 -3.66 8.73
C GLY A 106 -7.30 -3.13 10.11
N PRO A 107 -8.30 -2.82 10.96
CA PRO A 107 -8.04 -2.28 12.30
C PRO A 107 -7.29 -3.29 13.15
N GLU A 108 -6.53 -2.79 14.13
CA GLU A 108 -5.79 -3.60 15.12
C GLU A 108 -4.83 -4.64 14.47
N GLY A 109 -4.31 -4.36 13.28
CA GLY A 109 -3.44 -5.29 12.56
C GLY A 109 -4.17 -6.55 12.06
N SER A 110 -5.48 -6.45 11.81
CA SER A 110 -6.25 -7.49 11.12
C SER A 110 -6.17 -7.35 9.60
N TRP A 111 -6.47 -8.43 8.87
CA TRP A 111 -6.78 -8.37 7.45
C TRP A 111 -8.28 -8.23 7.27
N THR A 112 -8.71 -7.45 6.29
CA THR A 112 -10.11 -7.32 5.89
C THR A 112 -10.23 -7.35 4.38
N GLY A 113 -11.36 -7.86 3.88
CA GLY A 113 -11.61 -7.86 2.44
C GLY A 113 -12.96 -8.44 2.05
N GLU A 114 -13.16 -8.48 0.75
CA GLU A 114 -14.32 -9.08 0.10
C GLU A 114 -13.98 -10.47 -0.44
N TYR A 115 -15.03 -11.25 -0.73
CA TYR A 115 -14.91 -12.54 -1.40
C TYR A 115 -15.96 -12.65 -2.52
N PRO A 116 -15.59 -13.09 -3.75
CA PRO A 116 -14.32 -13.72 -4.15
C PRO A 116 -13.08 -12.82 -4.06
N PHE A 117 -11.91 -13.43 -3.85
CA PHE A 117 -10.66 -12.67 -3.82
C PHE A 117 -10.35 -12.09 -5.21
N HIS A 118 -9.87 -10.85 -5.22
CA HIS A 118 -9.23 -10.23 -6.36
C HIS A 118 -7.70 -10.39 -6.28
N GLU A 119 -7.01 -10.17 -7.39
CA GLU A 119 -5.55 -10.35 -7.46
C GLU A 119 -4.79 -9.47 -6.45
N ALA A 120 -5.33 -8.27 -6.18
CA ALA A 120 -4.77 -7.32 -5.23
C ALA A 120 -5.27 -7.52 -3.79
N THR A 121 -6.11 -8.52 -3.51
CA THR A 121 -6.66 -8.69 -2.17
C THR A 121 -5.56 -9.07 -1.18
N SER A 122 -5.32 -8.17 -0.22
CA SER A 122 -4.47 -8.48 0.92
C SER A 122 -5.12 -9.54 1.79
N ALA A 123 -4.40 -10.59 2.17
CA ALA A 123 -4.88 -11.66 3.02
C ALA A 123 -3.72 -12.36 3.75
N PRO A 124 -3.98 -13.06 4.86
CA PRO A 124 -2.97 -13.83 5.56
C PRO A 124 -2.25 -14.81 4.61
N ALA A 125 -0.92 -14.84 4.70
CA ALA A 125 -0.12 -15.84 4.00
C ALA A 125 -0.37 -17.25 4.58
N LYS A 126 -0.01 -18.29 3.82
CA LYS A 126 -0.13 -19.68 4.27
C LYS A 126 0.77 -19.90 5.50
N GLY A 127 0.25 -20.58 6.52
CA GLY A 127 0.92 -20.87 7.78
C GLY A 127 0.70 -19.81 8.87
N ILE A 128 0.15 -18.64 8.53
CA ILE A 128 -0.21 -17.63 9.54
C ILE A 128 -1.52 -18.06 10.21
N ALA A 129 -1.44 -18.42 11.49
CA ALA A 129 -2.61 -18.72 12.30
C ALA A 129 -3.46 -17.46 12.48
N VAL A 130 -4.75 -17.57 12.13
CA VAL A 130 -5.72 -16.47 12.27
C VAL A 130 -7.04 -16.98 12.83
N VAL A 131 -7.74 -16.10 13.55
CA VAL A 131 -9.18 -16.22 13.80
C VAL A 131 -9.89 -15.21 12.92
N TYR A 132 -10.90 -15.64 12.18
CA TYR A 132 -11.61 -14.82 11.22
C TYR A 132 -13.12 -14.79 11.47
N VAL A 133 -13.73 -13.69 11.03
CA VAL A 133 -15.16 -13.43 11.01
C VAL A 133 -15.58 -13.31 9.54
N LEU A 134 -16.68 -13.95 9.17
CA LEU A 134 -17.35 -13.80 7.88
C LEU A 134 -18.61 -12.96 8.05
N PHE A 135 -18.92 -12.16 7.03
CA PHE A 135 -20.06 -11.27 7.00
C PHE A 135 -20.93 -11.58 5.77
N ASP A 136 -22.24 -11.62 5.97
CA ASP A 136 -23.21 -11.80 4.90
C ASP A 136 -23.47 -10.50 4.10
N ASP A 137 -24.40 -10.57 3.15
CA ASP A 137 -24.81 -9.47 2.26
C ASP A 137 -25.38 -8.26 3.00
N LEU A 138 -25.92 -8.46 4.20
CA LEU A 138 -26.36 -7.39 5.10
C LEU A 138 -25.22 -6.86 5.98
N ASN A 139 -23.98 -7.27 5.72
CA ASN A 139 -22.78 -6.97 6.49
C ASN A 139 -22.90 -7.42 7.97
N ALA A 140 -23.73 -8.43 8.25
CA ALA A 140 -23.89 -9.01 9.58
C ALA A 140 -22.89 -10.16 9.78
N PRO A 141 -22.21 -10.24 10.94
CA PRO A 141 -21.35 -11.37 11.26
C PRO A 141 -22.13 -12.69 11.22
N CYS A 142 -21.79 -13.57 10.29
CA CYS A 142 -22.52 -14.81 10.06
C CYS A 142 -21.74 -16.03 10.53
N TYR A 143 -20.41 -15.99 10.59
CA TYR A 143 -19.56 -17.11 11.01
C TYR A 143 -18.23 -16.63 11.61
N VAL A 144 -17.70 -17.36 12.59
CA VAL A 144 -16.36 -17.21 13.16
C VAL A 144 -15.63 -18.55 13.06
N GLY A 145 -14.35 -18.54 12.77
CA GLY A 145 -13.52 -19.73 12.86
C GLY A 145 -12.03 -19.42 12.88
N SER A 146 -11.20 -20.44 13.05
CA SER A 146 -9.74 -20.32 13.01
C SER A 146 -9.14 -21.16 11.88
N THR A 147 -7.96 -20.77 11.39
CA THR A 147 -7.19 -21.49 10.37
C THR A 147 -5.78 -20.92 10.21
N ASP A 148 -4.84 -21.73 9.71
CA ASP A 148 -3.53 -21.33 9.18
C ASP A 148 -3.48 -21.37 7.64
N GLN A 149 -4.59 -21.74 6.99
CA GLN A 149 -4.74 -21.89 5.54
C GLN A 149 -5.90 -21.03 5.04
N PHE A 150 -5.84 -19.72 5.32
CA PHE A 150 -6.96 -18.80 5.16
C PHE A 150 -7.62 -18.83 3.77
N ARG A 151 -6.84 -18.69 2.69
CA ARG A 151 -7.38 -18.67 1.32
C ARG A 151 -8.10 -19.98 0.97
N THR A 152 -7.50 -21.12 1.29
CA THR A 152 -8.10 -22.44 1.10
C THR A 152 -9.40 -22.58 1.87
N ARG A 153 -9.43 -22.08 3.12
CA ARG A 153 -10.62 -22.13 3.99
C ARG A 153 -11.77 -21.30 3.45
N MET A 154 -11.51 -20.12 2.87
CA MET A 154 -12.55 -19.29 2.24
C MET A 154 -13.17 -19.98 1.03
N ALA A 155 -12.34 -20.58 0.17
CA ALA A 155 -12.81 -21.35 -0.97
C ALA A 155 -13.64 -22.57 -0.54
N TYR A 156 -13.22 -23.27 0.52
CA TYR A 156 -13.96 -24.36 1.12
C TYR A 156 -15.35 -23.91 1.59
N HIS A 157 -15.45 -22.84 2.38
CA HIS A 157 -16.74 -22.32 2.86
C HIS A 157 -17.70 -22.04 1.71
N ARG A 158 -17.21 -21.38 0.64
CA ARG A 158 -18.02 -21.09 -0.55
C ARG A 158 -18.48 -22.38 -1.23
N ARG A 159 -17.59 -23.36 -1.43
CA ARG A 159 -17.90 -24.65 -2.06
C ARG A 159 -18.94 -25.45 -1.26
N HIS A 160 -18.94 -25.31 0.07
CA HIS A 160 -19.88 -25.98 0.97
C HIS A 160 -21.12 -25.12 1.30
N GLY A 161 -21.43 -24.14 0.46
CA GLY A 161 -22.71 -23.42 0.50
C GLY A 161 -22.80 -22.31 1.56
N LYS A 162 -21.72 -21.97 2.27
CA LYS A 162 -21.75 -20.78 3.14
C LYS A 162 -21.75 -19.51 2.30
N GLN A 163 -22.76 -18.69 2.54
CA GLN A 163 -22.90 -17.40 1.91
C GLN A 163 -22.27 -16.32 2.79
N PHE A 164 -21.28 -15.63 2.22
CA PHE A 164 -20.61 -14.46 2.81
C PHE A 164 -20.09 -13.58 1.67
N VAL A 165 -19.96 -12.28 1.91
CA VAL A 165 -19.43 -11.32 0.92
C VAL A 165 -18.17 -10.63 1.43
N ARG A 166 -17.99 -10.58 2.76
CA ARG A 166 -16.87 -9.93 3.42
C ARG A 166 -16.29 -10.80 4.53
N TRP A 167 -15.07 -10.48 4.91
CA TRP A 167 -14.34 -11.19 5.95
C TRP A 167 -13.36 -10.25 6.67
N GLN A 168 -13.03 -10.63 7.90
CA GLN A 168 -11.97 -10.03 8.71
C GLN A 168 -11.18 -11.16 9.38
N ALA A 169 -9.85 -11.09 9.40
CA ALA A 169 -8.98 -12.10 10.00
C ALA A 169 -7.96 -11.45 10.93
N HIS A 170 -7.84 -11.96 12.15
CA HIS A 170 -6.97 -11.45 13.19
C HIS A 170 -5.79 -12.40 13.41
N PRO A 171 -4.53 -11.90 13.47
CA PRO A 171 -3.36 -12.73 13.69
C PRO A 171 -3.40 -13.40 15.06
N CYS A 172 -2.92 -14.64 15.13
CA CYS A 172 -2.76 -15.38 16.37
C CYS A 172 -1.30 -15.72 16.63
N ARG A 173 -0.84 -15.52 17.86
CA ARG A 173 0.53 -15.82 18.28
C ARG A 173 0.74 -17.32 18.44
N ASP A 174 -0.26 -17.97 19.01
CA ASP A 174 -0.26 -19.39 19.33
C ASP A 174 -1.71 -19.92 19.35
N ARG A 175 -1.84 -21.21 19.71
CA ARG A 175 -3.12 -21.91 19.76
C ARG A 175 -4.03 -21.43 20.90
N GLU A 176 -3.47 -21.04 22.04
CA GLU A 176 -4.24 -20.58 23.20
C GLU A 176 -4.87 -19.23 22.89
N HIS A 177 -4.09 -18.29 22.35
CA HIS A 177 -4.57 -17.00 21.88
C HIS A 177 -5.66 -17.15 20.81
N ALA A 178 -5.54 -18.14 19.91
CA ALA A 178 -6.60 -18.42 18.94
C ALA A 178 -7.93 -18.83 19.61
N TYR A 179 -7.87 -19.66 20.65
CA TYR A 179 -9.07 -20.07 21.40
C TYR A 179 -9.72 -18.90 22.13
N GLU A 180 -8.93 -18.09 22.84
CA GLU A 180 -9.43 -16.91 23.56
C GLU A 180 -10.08 -15.90 22.59
N LEU A 181 -9.43 -15.67 21.45
CA LEU A 181 -9.89 -14.75 20.44
C LEU A 181 -11.17 -15.24 19.74
N GLU A 182 -11.23 -16.53 19.41
CA GLU A 182 -12.42 -17.16 18.84
C GLU A 182 -13.60 -17.07 19.80
N ASP A 183 -13.42 -17.44 21.08
CA ASP A 183 -14.47 -17.36 22.09
C ASP A 183 -14.95 -15.92 22.34
N ARG A 184 -14.03 -14.95 22.37
CA ARG A 184 -14.35 -13.52 22.46
C ARG A 184 -15.21 -13.06 21.28
N LEU A 185 -14.83 -13.42 20.05
CA LEU A 185 -15.56 -13.04 18.84
C LEU A 185 -16.93 -13.74 18.75
N LEU A 186 -17.02 -15.01 19.17
CA LEU A 186 -18.29 -15.73 19.28
C LEU A 186 -19.25 -15.07 20.27
N ARG A 187 -18.77 -14.68 21.46
CA ARG A 187 -19.56 -13.97 22.46
C ARG A 187 -20.01 -12.60 21.99
N ARG A 188 -19.12 -11.85 21.31
CA ARG A 188 -19.39 -10.50 20.79
C ARG A 188 -20.41 -10.52 19.65
N HIS A 189 -20.24 -11.41 18.69
CA HIS A 189 -20.98 -11.36 17.43
C HIS A 189 -22.17 -12.32 17.37
N LYS A 190 -22.18 -13.38 18.19
CA LYS A 190 -23.21 -14.44 18.21
C LYS A 190 -23.60 -14.91 16.78
N PRO A 191 -22.61 -15.28 15.96
CA PRO A 191 -22.82 -15.58 14.54
C PRO A 191 -23.76 -16.78 14.35
N ARG A 192 -24.77 -16.61 13.50
CA ARG A 192 -25.83 -17.61 13.26
C ARG A 192 -25.34 -18.95 12.69
N LEU A 193 -24.23 -18.97 11.94
CA LEU A 193 -23.71 -20.18 11.29
C LEU A 193 -22.70 -20.95 12.15
N ASN A 194 -22.29 -20.41 13.30
CA ASN A 194 -21.62 -21.22 14.31
C ASN A 194 -22.70 -22.01 15.04
N GLN A 195 -22.97 -23.23 14.56
CA GLN A 195 -23.73 -24.18 15.37
C GLN A 195 -23.09 -24.22 16.74
N LYS A 196 -23.91 -24.17 17.81
CA LYS A 196 -23.45 -24.51 19.15
C LYS A 196 -22.79 -25.88 19.01
N ALA A 197 -21.47 -25.92 19.02
CA ALA A 197 -20.76 -27.10 19.45
C ALA A 197 -21.11 -27.22 20.94
N SER A 198 -22.32 -27.70 21.21
CA SER A 198 -22.76 -28.09 22.53
C SER A 198 -21.80 -29.20 22.95
N ARG A 199 -20.78 -28.81 23.72
CA ARG A 199 -20.23 -29.70 24.73
C ARG A 199 -21.09 -29.54 25.97
#